data_AF-A0AAF0U3H4-F1
#
_entry.id   AF-A0AAF0U3H4-F1
#
_cell.length_a   1.000
_cell.length_b   1.000
_cell.length_c   1.000
_cell.angle_alpha   90.00
_cell.angle_beta   90.00
_cell.angle_gamma   90.00
#
_symmetry.space_group_name_H-M   'P 1'
#
loop_
_entity.id
_entity.type
_entity.pdbx_description
1 polymer ?
#
loop_
_entity_poly.entity_id
_entity_poly.type
_entity_poly.pdbx_seq_one_letter_code
_entity_poly.pdbx_strand_id
1 'polypeptide(L)'
;MNPPKFYYSKVEKDPQEFIDEVYKILDIMGVTPIEKAELAAYQLKGVAQIWFNQLKEARPEGVSPIEWERFKSVFLDIFFPLEMREAKVFS
;
A
#
# COMPACT_ATOMS: atom_id res chain seq x y z
N MET A 1 18.56 -7.81 -3.69
CA MET A 1 17.94 -7.08 -2.57
C MET A 1 16.78 -7.89 -2.03
N ASN A 2 16.55 -7.89 -0.72
CA ASN A 2 15.34 -8.45 -0.13
C ASN A 2 14.30 -7.32 0.02
N PRO A 3 13.14 -7.39 -0.63
CA PRO A 3 12.09 -6.39 -0.44
C PRO A 3 11.50 -6.50 0.98
N PRO A 4 11.02 -5.39 1.56
CA PRO A 4 10.19 -5.42 2.76
C PRO A 4 8.97 -6.32 2.54
N LYS A 5 8.48 -6.97 3.60
CA LYS A 5 7.27 -7.82 3.58
C LYS A 5 6.31 -7.36 4.67
N PHE A 6 5.01 -7.35 4.36
CA PHE A 6 3.95 -6.95 5.28
C PHE A 6 2.87 -8.05 5.40
N TYR A 7 2.80 -8.70 6.56
CA TYR A 7 1.88 -9.69 7.14
C TYR A 7 1.03 -9.15 8.32
N TYR A 8 -0.21 -8.74 8.09
CA TYR A 8 -1.15 -8.17 9.09
C TYR A 8 -1.27 -8.85 10.49
N SER A 9 -0.77 -10.08 10.71
CA SER A 9 -0.99 -10.87 11.94
C SER A 9 0.15 -10.95 12.96
N LYS A 10 1.29 -10.23 12.83
CA LYS A 10 2.35 -10.21 13.87
C LYS A 10 3.08 -8.88 13.98
N VAL A 11 2.77 -8.05 15.00
CA VAL A 11 3.55 -6.86 15.42
C VAL A 11 4.23 -6.16 14.24
N GLU A 12 3.43 -5.67 13.31
CA GLU A 12 3.94 -5.23 12.02
C GLU A 12 4.06 -3.73 11.90
N LYS A 13 5.02 -3.34 11.03
CA LYS A 13 5.32 -1.97 10.65
C LYS A 13 4.06 -1.14 10.49
N ASP A 14 4.13 0.08 10.96
CA ASP A 14 3.08 1.06 10.77
C ASP A 14 2.73 1.17 9.26
N PRO A 15 1.43 1.14 8.87
CA PRO A 15 1.03 1.23 7.46
C PRO A 15 1.60 2.45 6.72
N GLN A 16 1.79 3.58 7.42
CA GLN A 16 2.43 4.76 6.84
C GLN A 16 3.93 4.52 6.65
N GLU A 17 4.61 3.92 7.64
CA GLU A 17 6.03 3.56 7.53
C GLU A 17 6.28 2.61 6.34
N PHE A 18 5.39 1.62 6.13
CA PHE A 18 5.45 0.74 4.95
C PHE A 18 5.38 1.55 3.64
N ILE A 19 4.39 2.45 3.51
CA ILE A 19 4.23 3.29 2.31
C ILE A 19 5.46 4.17 2.09
N ASP A 20 6.00 4.78 3.15
CA ASP A 20 7.12 5.70 3.06
C ASP A 20 8.42 4.99 2.63
N GLU A 21 8.70 3.80 3.18
CA GLU A 21 9.87 3.00 2.79
C GLU A 21 9.79 2.54 1.34
N VAL A 22 8.64 1.99 0.93
CA VAL A 22 8.42 1.51 -0.44
C VAL A 22 8.50 2.68 -1.41
N TYR A 23 7.88 3.83 -1.08
CA TYR A 23 7.93 5.01 -1.92
C TYR A 23 9.36 5.48 -2.19
N LYS A 24 10.19 5.61 -1.16
CA LYS A 24 11.59 6.06 -1.30
C LYS A 24 12.37 5.21 -2.29
N ILE A 25 12.25 3.89 -2.19
CA ILE A 25 12.96 2.96 -3.09
C ILE A 25 12.45 3.12 -4.53
N LEU A 26 11.14 3.11 -4.71
CA LEU A 26 10.53 3.14 -6.05
C LEU A 26 10.67 4.50 -6.73
N ASP A 27 10.72 5.58 -5.95
CA ASP A 27 10.98 6.92 -6.46
C ASP A 27 12.42 7.07 -6.98
N ILE A 28 13.41 6.56 -6.23
CA ILE A 28 14.81 6.49 -6.67
C ILE A 28 14.95 5.69 -7.97
N MET A 29 14.19 4.60 -8.10
CA MET A 29 14.20 3.77 -9.32
C MET A 29 13.55 4.45 -10.54
N GLY A 30 12.81 5.55 -10.35
CA GLY A 30 12.17 6.28 -11.45
C GLY A 30 11.04 5.51 -12.14
N VAL A 31 10.38 4.57 -11.45
CA VAL A 31 9.28 3.79 -12.04
C VAL A 31 7.98 4.60 -12.12
N THR A 32 7.10 4.23 -13.05
CA THR A 32 5.83 4.92 -13.30
C THR A 32 4.86 4.77 -12.11
N PRO A 33 3.86 5.66 -11.95
CA PRO A 33 2.87 5.56 -10.88
C PRO A 33 2.12 4.21 -10.83
N ILE A 34 1.90 3.58 -11.98
CA ILE A 34 1.25 2.26 -12.07
C ILE A 34 2.21 1.18 -11.56
N GLU A 35 3.47 1.19 -11.99
CA GLU A 35 4.48 0.26 -11.52
C GLU A 35 4.73 0.41 -10.01
N LYS A 36 4.67 1.65 -9.48
CA LYS A 36 4.77 1.89 -8.03
C LYS A 36 3.69 1.12 -7.26
N ALA A 37 2.43 1.20 -7.72
CA ALA A 37 1.31 0.51 -7.10
C ALA A 37 1.44 -1.02 -7.18
N GLU A 38 1.78 -1.57 -8.35
CA GLU A 38 1.95 -3.02 -8.53
C GLU A 38 3.12 -3.58 -7.71
N LEU A 39 4.26 -2.87 -7.64
CA LEU A 39 5.42 -3.29 -6.85
C LEU A 39 5.16 -3.20 -5.34
N ALA A 40 4.42 -2.20 -4.88
CA ALA A 40 4.00 -2.13 -3.49
C ALA A 40 3.01 -3.26 -3.15
N ALA A 41 2.05 -3.52 -4.02
CA ALA A 41 1.11 -4.62 -3.87
C ALA A 41 1.80 -5.99 -3.83
N TYR A 42 2.88 -6.19 -4.60
CA TYR A 42 3.68 -7.41 -4.57
C TYR A 42 4.28 -7.71 -3.18
N GLN A 43 4.58 -6.67 -2.39
CA GLN A 43 5.12 -6.80 -1.04
C GLN A 43 4.07 -7.17 0.01
N LEU A 44 2.78 -6.98 -0.29
CA LEU A 44 1.68 -7.34 0.59
C LEU A 44 1.59 -8.86 0.76
N LYS A 45 1.23 -9.30 1.97
CA LYS A 45 1.00 -10.70 2.33
C LYS A 45 -0.26 -10.82 3.17
N GLY A 46 -0.82 -12.04 3.23
CA GLY A 46 -2.01 -12.33 4.04
C GLY A 46 -3.22 -11.49 3.63
N VAL A 47 -3.90 -10.89 4.61
CA VAL A 47 -5.16 -10.14 4.42
C VAL A 47 -4.99 -8.97 3.44
N ALA A 48 -3.86 -8.25 3.51
CA ALA A 48 -3.60 -7.11 2.62
C ALA A 48 -3.46 -7.53 1.14
N GLN A 49 -2.86 -8.70 0.89
CA GLN A 49 -2.75 -9.24 -0.47
C GLN A 49 -4.13 -9.65 -1.03
N ILE A 50 -4.93 -10.34 -0.21
CA ILE A 50 -6.29 -10.78 -0.59
C ILE A 50 -7.15 -9.56 -0.93
N TRP A 51 -7.10 -8.52 -0.08
CA TRP A 51 -7.80 -7.26 -0.32
C TRP A 51 -7.42 -6.61 -1.65
N PHE A 52 -6.13 -6.49 -1.96
CA PHE A 52 -5.70 -5.83 -3.19
C PHE A 52 -6.14 -6.60 -4.45
N ASN A 53 -6.14 -7.93 -4.40
CA ASN A 53 -6.65 -8.75 -5.49
C ASN A 53 -8.16 -8.52 -5.71
N GLN A 54 -8.95 -8.50 -4.63
CA GLN A 54 -10.39 -8.19 -4.71
C GLN A 54 -10.64 -6.78 -5.26
N LEU A 55 -9.82 -5.80 -4.86
CA LEU A 55 -9.90 -4.44 -5.40
C LEU A 55 -9.63 -4.43 -6.91
N LYS A 56 -8.72 -5.26 -7.43
CA LYS A 56 -8.48 -5.38 -8.87
C LYS A 56 -9.63 -6.07 -9.60
N GLU A 57 -10.16 -7.15 -9.04
CA GLU A 57 -11.28 -7.93 -9.62
C GLU A 57 -12.60 -7.15 -9.66
N ALA A 58 -12.84 -6.29 -8.67
CA ALA A 58 -14.07 -5.49 -8.60
C ALA A 58 -14.14 -4.36 -9.64
N ARG A 59 -13.06 -4.09 -10.39
CA ARG A 59 -13.03 -2.99 -11.36
C ARG A 59 -13.52 -3.44 -12.74
N PRO A 60 -14.36 -2.63 -13.40
CA PRO A 60 -14.82 -2.92 -14.76
C PRO A 60 -13.65 -3.09 -15.75
N GLU A 61 -13.85 -3.94 -16.75
CA GLU A 61 -12.91 -4.10 -17.86
C GLU A 61 -12.71 -2.76 -18.59
N GLY A 62 -11.46 -2.46 -18.95
CA GLY A 62 -11.10 -1.20 -19.63
C GLY A 62 -10.87 0.00 -18.72
N VAL A 63 -11.04 -0.14 -17.39
CA VAL A 63 -10.65 0.91 -16.44
C VAL A 63 -9.12 0.95 -16.30
N SER A 64 -8.58 2.16 -16.25
CA SER A 64 -7.13 2.39 -16.05
C SER A 64 -6.59 1.61 -14.84
N PRO A 65 -5.35 1.07 -14.90
CA PRO A 65 -4.68 0.45 -13.75
C PRO A 65 -4.71 1.33 -12.49
N ILE A 66 -4.53 0.70 -11.32
CA ILE A 66 -4.47 1.46 -10.06
C ILE A 66 -3.14 2.22 -10.06
N GLU A 67 -3.22 3.55 -10.02
CA GLU A 67 -2.04 4.38 -9.84
C GLU A 67 -1.66 4.52 -8.36
N TRP A 68 -0.41 4.88 -8.12
CA TRP A 68 0.20 5.03 -6.81
C TRP A 68 -0.65 5.81 -5.80
N GLU A 69 -1.17 6.98 -6.16
CA GLU A 69 -1.96 7.81 -5.25
C GLU A 69 -3.25 7.12 -4.80
N ARG A 70 -3.92 6.43 -5.73
CA ARG A 70 -5.13 5.65 -5.41
C ARG A 70 -4.79 4.46 -4.52
N PHE A 71 -3.70 3.75 -4.81
CA PHE A 71 -3.23 2.64 -3.97
C PHE A 71 -2.98 3.11 -2.54
N LYS A 72 -2.14 4.15 -2.36
CA LYS A 72 -1.82 4.71 -1.03
C LYS A 72 -3.07 5.11 -0.26
N SER A 73 -3.96 5.87 -0.91
CA SER A 73 -5.16 6.40 -0.26
C SER A 73 -6.04 5.26 0.28
N VAL A 74 -6.36 4.27 -0.55
CA VAL A 74 -7.25 3.17 -0.12
C VAL A 74 -6.52 2.23 0.86
N PHE A 75 -5.23 1.98 0.67
CA PHE A 75 -4.44 1.17 1.60
C PHE A 75 -4.42 1.78 3.01
N LEU A 76 -4.13 3.07 3.13
CA LEU A 76 -4.14 3.74 4.43
C LEU A 76 -5.55 3.78 5.01
N ASP A 77 -6.61 4.00 4.21
CA ASP A 77 -8.01 3.99 4.68
C ASP A 77 -8.42 2.69 5.36
N ILE A 78 -7.88 1.58 4.90
CA ILE A 78 -8.28 0.26 5.36
C ILE A 78 -7.35 -0.24 6.48
N PHE A 79 -6.05 0.00 6.36
CA PHE A 79 -5.06 -0.59 7.26
C PHE A 79 -4.52 0.37 8.31
N PHE A 80 -4.79 1.68 8.19
CA PHE A 80 -4.39 2.68 9.17
C PHE A 80 -5.63 3.17 9.95
N PRO A 81 -5.90 2.63 11.17
CA PRO A 81 -7.09 2.96 11.95
C PRO A 81 -7.24 4.47 12.17
N LEU A 82 -8.49 4.95 12.16
CA LEU A 82 -8.81 6.38 12.28
C LEU A 82 -8.26 6.98 13.59
N GLU A 83 -8.26 6.20 14.66
CA GLU A 83 -7.76 6.58 15.98
C GLU A 83 -6.25 6.89 15.96
N MET A 84 -5.48 6.24 15.08
CA MET A 84 -4.05 6.52 14.89
C MET A 84 -3.80 7.73 13.97
N ARG A 85 -4.77 8.12 13.13
CA ARG A 85 -4.71 9.36 12.32
C ARG A 85 -4.85 10.59 13.19
N GLU A 86 -5.77 10.56 14.15
CA GLU A 86 -6.07 11.70 15.02
C GLU A 86 -5.00 11.88 16.11
N ALA A 87 -4.43 10.79 16.64
CA ALA A 87 -3.38 10.85 17.66
C ALA A 87 -2.10 11.57 17.17
N LYS A 88 -1.82 11.57 15.86
CA LYS A 88 -0.65 12.23 15.25
C LYS A 88 -0.82 13.74 15.05
N VAL A 89 -2.03 14.28 15.22
CA VAL A 89 -2.32 15.72 15.14
C VAL A 89 -2.05 16.42 16.47
N PHE A 90 -1.88 15.67 17.57
CA PHE A 90 -1.76 16.22 18.94
C PHE A 90 -0.45 15.88 19.67
N SER A 91 0.58 15.34 18.99
CA SER A 91 1.90 15.05 19.58
C SER A 91 3.01 15.93 19.03
#